data_AF-A0A938G064-F1
#
_entry.id   AF-A0A938G064-F1
#
_cell.length_a   1.000
_cell.length_b   1.000
_cell.length_c   1.000
_cell.angle_alpha   90.00
_cell.angle_beta   90.00
_cell.angle_gamma   90.00
#
_symmetry.space_group_name_H-M   'P 1'
#
loop_
_entity.id
_entity.type
_entity.pdbx_description
1 polymer ?
#
loop_
_entity_poly.entity_id
_entity_poly.type
_entity_poly.pdbx_seq_one_letter_code
_entity_poly.pdbx_strand_id
1 'polypeptide(L)'
;MAECDLCEAARLSEWFHEDELCWIAECEVCSVPMVVWRVHDPNPPDSVKQRLHALLRAVVSEHFVDEIYIDDNMRNIPDHYHAHARGRGKWGMQPLERRLSDEPNC
;
A
#
# COMPACT_ATOMS: atom_id res chain seq x y z
N MET A 1 -21.06 -0.46 -6.27
CA MET A 1 -19.85 -1.11 -6.82
C MET A 1 -19.79 -1.01 -8.34
N ALA A 2 -19.82 0.19 -8.92
CA ALA A 2 -19.62 0.37 -10.37
C ALA A 2 -18.70 1.55 -10.75
N GLU A 3 -18.17 2.31 -9.77
CA GLU A 3 -17.38 3.52 -10.03
C GLU A 3 -16.27 3.71 -8.96
N CYS A 4 -15.63 2.63 -8.50
CA CYS A 4 -14.53 2.72 -7.53
C CYS A 4 -13.24 2.21 -8.16
N ASP A 5 -12.27 3.10 -8.34
CA ASP A 5 -10.97 2.79 -8.95
C ASP A 5 -10.23 1.67 -8.19
N LEU A 6 -10.41 1.60 -6.87
CA LEU A 6 -9.82 0.56 -6.02
C LEU A 6 -10.48 -0.82 -6.21
N CYS A 7 -11.75 -0.87 -6.62
CA CYS A 7 -12.42 -2.11 -7.02
C CYS A 7 -11.97 -2.56 -8.41
N GLU A 8 -11.76 -1.62 -9.34
CA GLU A 8 -11.25 -1.93 -10.68
C GLU A 8 -9.84 -2.54 -10.59
N ALA A 9 -9.02 -2.03 -9.67
CA ALA A 9 -7.66 -2.51 -9.43
C ALA A 9 -6.81 -2.53 -10.72
N ALA A 10 -6.93 -1.47 -11.52
CA ALA A 10 -6.12 -1.29 -12.72
C ALA A 10 -4.62 -1.26 -12.37
N ARG A 11 -3.81 -2.02 -13.12
CA ARG A 11 -2.37 -2.13 -12.89
C ARG A 11 -1.59 -0.96 -13.50
N LEU A 12 -1.79 0.23 -12.96
CA LEU A 12 -1.20 1.48 -13.45
C LEU A 12 0.21 1.76 -12.90
N SER A 13 0.54 1.18 -11.76
CA SER A 13 1.83 1.32 -11.06
C SER A 13 2.46 -0.04 -10.76
N GLU A 14 3.60 -0.05 -10.07
CA GLU A 14 4.25 -1.29 -9.63
C GLU A 14 3.41 -2.02 -8.58
N TRP A 15 3.23 -3.32 -8.76
CA TRP A 15 2.53 -4.21 -7.85
C TRP A 15 3.54 -5.08 -7.10
N PHE A 16 3.34 -5.20 -5.79
CA PHE A 16 4.22 -5.96 -4.90
C PHE A 16 3.57 -7.25 -4.41
N HIS A 17 2.25 -7.23 -4.20
CA HIS A 17 1.51 -8.36 -3.62
C HIS A 17 0.07 -8.37 -4.12
N GLU A 18 -0.47 -9.57 -4.29
CA GLU A 18 -1.88 -9.79 -4.60
C GLU A 18 -2.32 -11.16 -4.07
N ASP A 19 -3.38 -11.17 -3.26
CA ASP A 19 -4.04 -12.40 -2.81
C ASP A 19 -5.57 -12.20 -2.72
N GLU A 20 -6.30 -13.12 -2.10
CA GLU A 20 -7.76 -13.03 -1.92
C GLU A 20 -8.19 -11.93 -0.93
N LEU A 21 -7.29 -11.49 -0.04
CA LEU A 21 -7.60 -10.48 0.98
C LEU A 21 -7.35 -9.07 0.44
N CYS A 22 -6.24 -8.85 -0.26
CA CYS A 22 -5.79 -7.52 -0.65
C CYS A 22 -4.85 -7.53 -1.86
N TRP A 23 -4.56 -6.33 -2.35
CA TRP A 23 -3.43 -6.06 -3.21
C TRP A 23 -2.60 -4.93 -2.63
N ILE A 24 -1.29 -4.92 -2.95
CA ILE A 24 -0.34 -3.91 -2.54
C ILE A 24 0.39 -3.41 -3.78
N ALA A 25 0.29 -2.11 -4.05
CA ALA A 25 0.91 -1.44 -5.17
C ALA A 25 1.41 -0.05 -4.77
N GLU A 26 2.23 0.56 -5.61
CA GLU A 26 2.63 1.96 -5.42
C GLU A 26 1.44 2.89 -5.74
N CYS A 27 1.09 3.79 -4.80
CA CYS A 27 0.05 4.78 -5.04
C CYS A 27 0.52 5.83 -6.06
N GLU A 28 -0.23 6.04 -7.14
CA GLU A 28 0.10 7.03 -8.18
C GLU A 28 0.13 8.48 -7.67
N VAL A 29 -0.64 8.79 -6.63
CA VAL A 29 -0.72 10.14 -6.06
C VAL A 29 0.35 10.37 -4.99
N CYS A 30 0.59 9.38 -4.13
CA CYS A 30 1.48 9.53 -2.98
C CYS A 30 2.90 9.02 -3.22
N SER A 31 3.14 8.23 -4.28
CA SER A 31 4.41 7.57 -4.60
C SER A 31 4.98 6.75 -3.44
N VAL A 32 4.08 6.05 -2.73
CA VAL A 32 4.43 5.12 -1.65
C VAL A 32 3.57 3.86 -1.74
N PRO A 33 4.03 2.71 -1.21
CA PRO A 33 3.22 1.50 -1.17
C PRO A 33 1.90 1.71 -0.41
N MET A 34 0.80 1.23 -0.98
CA MET A 34 -0.50 1.19 -0.33
C MET A 34 -1.08 -0.21 -0.39
N VAL A 35 -1.74 -0.62 0.70
CA VAL A 35 -2.55 -1.83 0.76
C VAL A 35 -4.01 -1.47 0.57
N VAL A 36 -4.71 -2.23 -0.26
CA VAL A 36 -6.14 -2.06 -0.51
C VAL A 36 -6.86 -3.35 -0.18
N TRP A 37 -7.86 -3.27 0.68
CA TRP A 37 -8.70 -4.43 1.01
C TRP A 37 -9.59 -4.78 -0.18
N ARG A 38 -9.79 -6.05 -0.52
CA ARG A 38 -10.64 -6.39 -1.67
C ARG A 38 -12.13 -6.12 -1.47
N VAL A 39 -12.59 -6.13 -0.22
CA VAL A 39 -13.99 -5.82 0.07
C VAL A 39 -14.18 -4.31 0.02
N HIS A 40 -15.17 -3.88 -0.76
CA HIS A 40 -15.58 -2.48 -0.82
C HIS A 40 -16.37 -2.12 0.44
N ASP A 41 -15.63 -1.84 1.51
CA ASP A 41 -16.14 -1.35 2.79
C ASP A 41 -15.02 -0.54 3.46
N PRO A 42 -15.31 0.61 4.10
CA PRO A 42 -14.28 1.42 4.74
C PRO A 42 -13.91 0.94 6.15
N ASN A 43 -14.62 -0.03 6.71
CA ASN A 43 -14.50 -0.51 8.09
C ASN A 43 -14.14 -2.00 8.15
N PRO A 44 -12.90 -2.39 7.78
CA PRO A 44 -12.44 -3.76 7.97
C PRO A 44 -12.51 -4.14 9.46
N PRO A 45 -12.88 -5.39 9.79
CA PRO A 45 -12.70 -5.91 11.14
C PRO A 45 -11.25 -5.75 11.62
N ASP A 46 -11.03 -5.56 12.92
CA ASP A 46 -9.69 -5.30 13.48
C ASP A 46 -8.66 -6.37 13.09
N SER A 47 -9.06 -7.65 13.03
CA SER A 47 -8.19 -8.75 12.60
C SER A 47 -7.78 -8.63 11.14
N VAL A 48 -8.71 -8.23 10.27
CA VAL A 48 -8.44 -7.95 8.85
C VAL A 48 -7.50 -6.75 8.74
N LYS A 49 -7.80 -5.64 9.43
CA LYS A 49 -6.96 -4.43 9.44
C LYS A 49 -5.53 -4.72 9.88
N GLN A 50 -5.36 -5.49 10.96
CA GLN A 50 -4.05 -5.95 11.43
C GLN A 50 -3.31 -6.77 10.38
N ARG A 51 -4.00 -7.69 9.70
CA ARG A 51 -3.40 -8.50 8.63
C ARG A 51 -2.96 -7.67 7.43
N LEU A 52 -3.80 -6.75 6.97
CA LEU A 52 -3.47 -5.81 5.89
C LEU A 52 -2.22 -4.98 6.23
N HIS A 53 -2.15 -4.46 7.46
CA HIS A 53 -1.00 -3.69 7.93
C HIS A 53 0.27 -4.53 8.08
N ALA A 54 0.15 -5.81 8.41
CA ALA A 54 1.29 -6.72 8.49
C ALA A 54 1.83 -7.04 7.08
N LEU A 55 0.94 -7.31 6.11
CA LEU A 55 1.32 -7.55 4.72
C LEU A 55 2.01 -6.31 4.11
N LEU A 56 1.46 -5.12 4.33
CA LEU A 56 2.08 -3.87 3.87
C LEU A 56 3.48 -3.65 4.45
N ARG A 57 3.67 -3.93 5.75
CA ARG A 57 5.00 -3.86 6.37
C ARG A 57 5.98 -4.90 5.81
N ALA A 58 5.50 -6.11 5.50
CA ALA A 58 6.33 -7.15 4.90
C ALA A 58 6.86 -6.72 3.52
N VAL A 59 5.97 -6.24 2.64
CA VAL A 59 6.34 -5.65 1.33
C VAL A 59 7.36 -4.53 1.51
N VAL A 60 7.11 -3.61 2.44
CA VAL A 60 8.03 -2.48 2.66
C VAL A 60 9.40 -2.96 3.14
N SER A 61 9.44 -3.94 4.05
CA SER A 61 10.68 -4.51 4.56
C SER A 61 11.51 -5.20 3.46
N GLU A 62 10.84 -5.83 2.50
CA GLU A 62 11.46 -6.51 1.38
C GLU A 62 12.03 -5.52 0.36
N HIS A 63 11.23 -4.54 -0.07
CA HIS A 63 11.55 -3.69 -1.22
C HIS A 63 12.14 -2.31 -0.88
N PHE A 64 12.10 -1.88 0.39
CA PHE A 64 12.49 -0.53 0.80
C PHE A 64 13.36 -0.56 2.05
N VAL A 65 14.07 0.55 2.31
CA VAL A 65 14.99 0.69 3.45
C VAL A 65 14.44 1.55 4.59
N ASP A 66 13.39 2.35 4.33
CA ASP A 66 12.85 3.30 5.29
C ASP A 66 12.10 2.63 6.45
N GLU A 67 12.21 3.22 7.65
CA GLU A 67 11.22 3.02 8.70
C GLU A 67 9.91 3.70 8.31
N ILE A 68 8.79 3.01 8.51
CA ILE A 68 7.46 3.51 8.12
C ILE A 68 6.49 3.66 9.29
N TYR A 69 5.47 4.47 9.08
CA TYR A 69 4.20 4.37 9.76
C TYR A 69 3.09 4.09 8.75
N ILE A 70 1.97 3.54 9.24
CA ILE A 70 0.80 3.27 8.41
C ILE A 70 -0.15 4.46 8.54
N ASP A 71 -0.47 5.09 7.41
CA ASP A 71 -1.47 6.15 7.26
C ASP A 71 -2.74 5.55 6.65
N ASP A 72 -3.75 5.30 7.48
CA ASP A 72 -5.06 4.79 7.08
C ASP A 72 -6.10 5.91 6.84
N ASN A 73 -5.64 7.16 6.68
CA ASN A 73 -6.50 8.25 6.23
C ASN A 73 -6.75 8.16 4.72
N MET A 74 -7.91 7.58 4.37
CA MET A 74 -8.34 7.24 3.00
C MET A 74 -8.61 8.43 2.07
N ARG A 75 -8.72 9.66 2.60
CA ARG A 75 -8.87 10.93 1.85
C ARG A 75 -9.85 10.87 0.66
N ASN A 76 -9.34 10.62 -0.56
CA ASN A 76 -10.08 10.73 -1.81
C ASN A 76 -11.09 9.59 -2.06
N ILE A 77 -10.85 8.39 -1.50
CA ILE A 77 -11.74 7.23 -1.65
C ILE A 77 -12.12 6.74 -0.26
N PRO A 78 -12.92 7.52 0.50
CA PRO A 78 -13.18 7.28 1.91
C PRO A 78 -14.13 6.11 2.19
N ASP A 79 -14.76 5.54 1.16
CA ASP A 79 -15.71 4.42 1.23
C ASP A 79 -15.09 3.05 0.94
N HIS A 80 -13.79 2.99 0.60
CA HIS A 80 -13.08 1.74 0.34
C HIS A 80 -11.76 1.72 1.09
N TYR A 81 -11.64 0.79 2.04
CA TYR A 81 -10.47 0.67 2.90
C TYR A 81 -9.15 0.51 2.14
N HIS A 82 -8.26 1.46 2.39
CA HIS A 82 -6.86 1.39 1.99
C HIS A 82 -5.97 2.15 2.97
N ALA A 83 -4.69 1.78 3.02
CA ALA A 83 -3.71 2.44 3.89
C ALA A 83 -2.36 2.55 3.19
N HIS A 84 -1.62 3.61 3.50
CA HIS A 84 -0.33 3.94 2.89
C HIS A 84 0.82 3.73 3.86
N ALA A 85 1.95 3.22 3.36
CA ALA A 85 3.21 3.15 4.09
C ALA A 85 4.01 4.44 3.89
N ARG A 86 4.05 5.32 4.90
CA ARG A 86 4.79 6.60 4.80
C ARG A 86 6.06 6.55 5.64
N GLY A 87 7.14 7.13 5.12
CA GLY A 87 8.44 7.16 5.81
C GLY A 87 8.38 8.01 7.09
N ARG A 88 8.96 7.52 8.18
CA ARG A 88 9.10 8.27 9.43
C ARG A 88 10.14 9.38 9.26
N GLY A 89 9.83 10.58 9.78
CA GLY A 89 10.71 11.74 9.65
C GLY A 89 10.73 12.39 8.25
N LYS A 90 9.97 11.85 7.29
CA LYS A 90 9.75 12.43 5.97
C LYS A 90 8.53 13.37 6.00
N TRP A 91 8.59 14.48 5.25
CA TRP A 91 7.54 15.50 5.20
C TRP A 91 6.72 15.39 3.90
N GLY A 92 5.39 15.33 3.99
CA GLY A 92 4.52 15.33 2.81
C GLY A 92 4.49 14.01 2.03
N MET A 93 4.63 14.08 0.70
CA MET A 93 4.56 12.95 -0.26
C MET A 93 5.95 12.46 -0.68
N GLN A 94 6.90 12.44 0.24
CA GLN A 94 8.25 11.95 -0.08
C GLN A 94 8.22 10.43 -0.29
N PRO A 95 8.76 9.93 -1.43
CA PRO A 95 8.84 8.51 -1.71
C PRO A 95 9.68 7.74 -0.70
N LEU A 96 9.46 6.43 -0.64
CA LEU A 96 10.35 5.51 0.07
C LEU A 96 11.56 5.16 -0.81
N GLU A 97 12.72 5.02 -0.18
CA GLU A 97 13.96 4.60 -0.82
C GLU A 97 13.92 3.10 -1.10
N ARG A 98 14.10 2.75 -2.36
CA ARG A 98 14.14 1.37 -2.83
C ARG A 98 15.38 0.68 -2.28
N ARG A 99 15.21 -0.56 -1.82
CA ARG A 99 16.32 -1.46 -1.57
C ARG A 99 16.92 -1.82 -2.92
N LEU A 100 18.20 -1.54 -3.11
CA LEU A 100 18.94 -2.03 -4.28
C LEU A 100 18.91 -3.56 -4.23
N SER A 101 18.42 -4.20 -5.29
CA SER A 101 18.65 -5.62 -5.49
C SER A 101 20.14 -5.83 -5.72
N ASP A 102 20.77 -6.68 -4.92
CA ASP A 102 22.13 -7.19 -5.17
C ASP A 102 22.09 -8.13 -6.39
N GLU A 103 21.79 -7.62 -7.59
CA GLU A 103 22.15 -8.32 -8.82
C GLU A 103 23.51 -7.79 -9.29
N PRO A 104 24.58 -8.61 -9.21
CA PRO A 104 25.78 -8.31 -9.96
C PRO A 104 25.42 -8.40 -11.44
N ASN A 105 25.55 -7.27 -12.12
CA ASN A 105 25.48 -7.15 -13.58
C ASN A 105 26.30 -8.29 -14.21
N CYS A 106 25.63 -9.31 -14.74
CA CYS A 106 26.28 -10.41 -15.45
C CYS A 106 26.62 -10.00 -16.88
#